data_AF-A0A9W6XFK5-F1
#
_entry.id   AF-A0A9W6XFK5-F1
#
_cell.length_a   1.000
_cell.length_b   1.000
_cell.length_c   1.000
_cell.angle_alpha   90.00
_cell.angle_beta   90.00
_cell.angle_gamma   90.00
#
_symmetry.space_group_name_H-M   'P 1'
#
loop_
_entity.id
_entity.type
_entity.pdbx_description
1 polymer ?
#
loop_
_entity_poly.entity_id
_entity_poly.type
_entity_poly.pdbx_seq_one_letter_code
_entity_poly.pdbx_strand_id
1 'polypeptide(L)'
;MIIVTSTLRNEERLRAAADTIRRQLDAAGRDLRDVIHPIVCDIRKEEQVNNLVDETLAKYKRIDFLVNNGAGYVIAAMLFGSDANQ
;
A
#
# COMPACT_ATOMS: atom_id res chain seq x y z
N MET A 1 6.32 5.18 11.78
CA MET A 1 5.53 5.47 10.57
C MET A 1 5.24 4.14 9.90
N ILE A 2 3.98 3.77 9.75
CA ILE A 2 3.56 2.60 8.96
C ILE A 2 2.62 3.12 7.89
N ILE A 3 3.12 3.14 6.66
CA ILE A 3 2.32 3.46 5.48
C ILE A 3 1.70 2.15 5.03
N VAL A 4 0.37 2.11 5.02
CA VAL A 4 -0.36 0.97 4.46
C VAL A 4 -0.80 1.40 3.08
N THR A 5 -0.26 0.76 2.05
CA THR A 5 -0.63 1.00 0.66
C THR A 5 -1.31 -0.25 0.11
N SER A 6 -2.48 -0.10 -0.49
CA SER A 6 -3.11 -1.21 -1.23
C SER A 6 -2.85 -1.02 -2.72
N THR A 7 -2.21 -1.99 -3.35
CA THR A 7 -2.02 -2.05 -4.80
C THR A 7 -3.27 -2.47 -5.55
N LEU A 8 -4.25 -3.01 -4.83
CA LEU A 8 -5.54 -3.39 -5.35
C LEU A 8 -6.54 -2.31 -4.94
N ARG A 9 -7.23 -1.76 -5.93
CA ARG A 9 -8.20 -0.64 -5.96
C ARG A 9 -9.40 -0.79 -5.00
N ASN A 10 -9.20 -1.32 -3.81
CA ASN A 10 -10.22 -1.58 -2.82
C ASN A 10 -9.89 -0.74 -1.58
N GLU A 11 -10.26 0.53 -1.67
CA GLU A 11 -10.12 1.53 -0.62
C GLU A 11 -10.77 1.08 0.70
N GLU A 12 -11.91 0.39 0.61
CA GLU A 12 -12.62 -0.14 1.78
C GLU A 12 -11.75 -1.14 2.56
N ARG A 13 -11.13 -2.11 1.87
CA ARG A 13 -10.21 -3.07 2.50
C ARG A 13 -8.99 -2.39 3.09
N LEU A 14 -8.47 -1.37 2.42
CA LEU A 14 -7.33 -0.60 2.93
C LEU A 14 -7.68 0.13 4.23
N ARG A 15 -8.84 0.78 4.27
CA ARG A 15 -9.35 1.47 5.46
C ARG A 15 -9.63 0.48 6.59
N ALA A 16 -10.28 -0.63 6.29
CA ALA A 16 -10.54 -1.69 7.27
C ALA A 16 -9.25 -2.25 7.88
N ALA A 17 -8.22 -2.52 7.07
CA ALA A 17 -6.92 -2.98 7.55
C ALA A 17 -6.24 -1.93 8.46
N ALA A 18 -6.28 -0.65 8.07
CA ALA A 18 -5.75 0.44 8.89
C ALA A 18 -6.47 0.52 10.24
N ASP A 19 -7.80 0.37 10.27
CA ASP A 19 -8.59 0.39 11.49
C ASP A 19 -8.34 -0.82 12.39
N THR A 20 -8.16 -2.02 11.80
CA THR A 20 -7.74 -3.21 12.55
C THR A 20 -6.40 -2.98 13.24
N ILE A 21 -5.40 -2.44 12.52
CA ILE A 21 -4.09 -2.15 13.09
C ILE A 21 -4.20 -1.12 14.22
N ARG A 22 -4.97 -0.04 14.03
CA ARG A 22 -5.20 0.97 15.08
C ARG A 22 -5.78 0.35 16.35
N ARG A 23 -6.84 -0.47 16.22
CA ARG A 23 -7.45 -1.17 17.37
C ARG A 23 -6.48 -2.08 18.10
N GLN A 24 -5.59 -2.77 17.38
CA GLN A 24 -4.56 -3.62 17.98
C GLN A 24 -3.53 -2.81 18.76
N LEU A 25 -3.15 -1.63 18.26
CA LEU A 25 -2.24 -0.71 18.95
C LEU A 25 -2.88 -0.12 20.21
N ASP A 26 -4.15 0.29 20.12
CA ASP A 26 -4.92 0.80 21.26
C ASP A 26 -5.04 -0.27 22.36
N ALA A 27 -5.38 -1.52 21.99
CA ALA A 27 -5.46 -2.65 22.91
C ALA A 27 -4.11 -2.99 23.57
N ALA A 28 -3.00 -2.69 22.90
CA ALA A 28 -1.65 -2.85 23.44
C ALA A 28 -1.19 -1.66 24.31
N GLY A 29 -2.05 -0.68 24.57
CA GLY A 29 -1.73 0.51 25.37
C GLY A 29 -0.74 1.45 24.69
N ARG A 30 -0.63 1.40 23.35
CA ARG A 30 0.30 2.22 22.57
C ARG A 30 -0.46 3.37 21.92
N ASP A 31 -0.20 4.60 22.35
CA ASP A 31 -0.79 5.79 21.70
C ASP A 31 -0.04 6.10 20.40
N LEU A 32 -0.41 5.38 19.33
CA LEU A 32 0.20 5.47 18.01
C LEU A 32 -0.86 5.75 16.93
N ARG A 33 -1.95 6.42 17.29
CA ARG A 33 -3.11 6.64 16.41
C ARG A 33 -2.76 7.32 15.08
N ASP A 34 -1.77 8.22 15.10
CA ASP A 34 -1.31 8.98 13.92
C ASP A 34 -0.19 8.31 13.13
N VAL A 35 0.27 7.11 13.53
CA VAL A 35 1.36 6.41 12.81
C VAL A 35 0.87 5.60 11.62
N ILE A 36 -0.44 5.36 11.51
CA ILE A 36 -1.07 4.61 10.41
C ILE A 36 -1.71 5.60 9.43
N HIS A 37 -1.15 5.68 8.23
CA HIS A 37 -1.68 6.52 7.16
C HIS A 37 -1.98 5.66 5.92
N PRO A 38 -3.26 5.36 5.66
CA PRO A 38 -3.66 4.63 4.47
C PRO A 38 -3.68 5.56 3.25
N ILE A 39 -2.96 5.19 2.20
CA ILE A 39 -2.96 5.89 0.90
C ILE A 39 -3.31 4.87 -0.19
N VAL A 40 -4.33 5.17 -1.00
CA VAL A 40 -4.72 4.35 -2.15
C VAL A 40 -3.75 4.63 -3.29
N CYS A 41 -3.07 3.60 -3.79
CA CYS A 41 -2.07 3.75 -4.85
C CYS A 41 -2.04 2.51 -5.76
N ASP A 42 -2.36 2.67 -7.04
CA ASP A 42 -2.05 1.68 -8.08
C ASP A 42 -0.59 1.87 -8.52
N ILE A 43 0.29 0.98 -8.04
CA ILE A 43 1.74 1.04 -8.32
C ILE A 43 2.12 0.90 -9.80
N ARG A 44 1.16 0.60 -10.69
CA ARG A 44 1.35 0.61 -12.15
C ARG A 44 1.14 1.99 -12.76
N LYS A 45 0.65 2.96 -11.99
CA LYS A 45 0.41 4.35 -12.39
C LYS A 45 1.43 5.25 -11.73
N GLU A 46 2.40 5.73 -12.49
CA GLU A 46 3.49 6.58 -12.00
C GLU A 46 3.00 7.82 -11.23
N GLU A 47 1.95 8.49 -11.74
CA GLU A 47 1.33 9.64 -11.06
C GLU A 47 0.88 9.30 -9.63
N GLN A 48 0.28 8.12 -9.42
CA GLN A 48 -0.16 7.70 -8.09
C GLN A 48 1.00 7.31 -7.18
N VAL A 49 2.11 6.84 -7.75
CA VAL A 49 3.35 6.57 -7.02
C VAL A 49 3.98 7.89 -6.57
N ASN A 50 4.03 8.89 -7.44
CA ASN A 50 4.54 10.22 -7.10
C ASN A 50 3.71 10.86 -5.98
N ASN A 51 2.38 10.84 -6.11
CA ASN A 51 1.49 11.37 -5.05
C ASN A 51 1.68 10.65 -3.71
N LEU A 52 1.85 9.31 -3.72
CA LEU A 52 2.14 8.54 -2.51
C LEU A 52 3.43 9.02 -1.81
N VAL A 53 4.48 9.26 -2.58
CA VAL A 53 5.77 9.74 -2.05
C VAL A 53 5.63 11.17 -1.52
N ASP A 54 4.99 12.06 -2.29
CA ASP A 54 4.79 13.46 -1.92
C ASP A 54 3.95 13.61 -0.65
N GLU A 55 2.83 12.88 -0.53
CA GLU A 55 1.99 12.89 0.67
C GLU A 55 2.75 12.37 1.89
N THR A 56 3.53 11.31 1.70
CA THR A 56 4.38 10.73 2.76
C THR A 56 5.40 11.74 3.26
N LEU A 57 6.12 12.40 2.35
CA LEU A 57 7.13 13.41 2.69
C LEU A 57 6.51 14.67 3.28
N ALA A 58 5.36 15.12 2.77
CA ALA A 58 4.64 16.26 3.31
C ALA A 58 4.29 16.04 4.80
N LYS A 59 3.83 14.84 5.14
CA LYS A 59 3.42 14.47 6.50
C LYS A 59 4.58 14.13 7.44
N TYR A 60 5.51 13.28 7.00
CA TYR A 60 6.53 12.67 7.86
C TYR A 60 7.96 13.17 7.63
N LYS A 61 8.16 14.04 6.62
CA LYS A 61 9.44 14.71 6.26
C LYS A 61 10.56 13.80 5.76
N ARG A 62 10.48 12.49 5.96
CA ARG A 62 11.46 11.50 5.49
C ARG A 62 10.82 10.13 5.28
N ILE A 63 11.51 9.28 4.53
CA ILE A 63 11.18 7.85 4.37
C ILE A 63 12.40 7.05 4.84
N ASP A 64 12.26 6.38 5.99
CA ASP A 64 13.34 5.55 6.56
C ASP A 64 13.35 4.13 5.95
N PHE A 65 12.16 3.60 5.69
CA PHE A 65 11.96 2.24 5.21
C PHE A 65 10.90 2.22 4.11
N LEU A 66 11.20 1.50 3.03
CA LEU A 66 10.26 1.20 1.94
C LEU A 66 10.07 -0.32 1.86
N VAL A 67 8.81 -0.77 1.93
CA VAL A 67 8.46 -2.19 1.87
C VAL A 67 7.70 -2.47 0.57
N ASN A 68 8.36 -3.09 -0.40
CA ASN A 68 7.82 -3.35 -1.73
C ASN A 68 7.00 -4.65 -1.80
N ASN A 69 5.88 -4.72 -1.06
CA ASN A 69 5.00 -5.90 -0.99
C ASN A 69 3.82 -5.86 -1.98
N GLY A 70 3.86 -4.95 -2.94
CA GLY A 70 2.74 -4.64 -3.83
C GLY A 70 2.42 -5.66 -4.93
N ALA A 71 3.14 -6.77 -5.01
CA ALA A 71 3.05 -7.73 -6.11
C ALA A 71 2.13 -8.91 -5.77
N GLY A 72 1.08 -9.10 -6.58
CA GLY A 72 0.42 -10.40 -6.78
C GLY A 72 0.90 -10.97 -8.12
N TYR A 73 1.30 -12.26 -8.14
CA TYR A 73 1.83 -13.04 -9.27
C TYR A 73 1.78 -12.35 -10.66
N VAL A 74 2.86 -11.67 -11.05
CA VAL A 74 3.11 -11.20 -12.43
C VAL A 74 3.70 -12.34 -13.30
N ILE A 75 3.34 -13.60 -13.02
CA ILE A 75 3.96 -14.76 -13.67
C ILE A 75 2.97 -15.52 -14.56
N ALA A 76 1.66 -15.54 -14.27
CA ALA A 76 0.70 -16.25 -15.12
C ALA A 76 0.50 -15.57 -16.50
N ALA A 77 0.46 -14.24 -16.55
CA ALA A 77 0.28 -13.52 -17.82
C ALA A 77 1.55 -13.51 -18.71
N MET A 78 2.73 -13.72 -18.11
CA MET A 78 4.00 -13.72 -18.82
C MET A 78 4.44 -15.13 -19.24
N LEU A 79 3.99 -16.17 -18.52
CA LEU A 79 4.23 -17.57 -18.89
C LEU A 79 3.23 -18.14 -19.92
N PHE A 80 2.06 -17.51 -20.10
CA PHE A 80 1.01 -17.98 -21.02
C PHE A 80 0.64 -16.97 -22.11
N GLY A 81 1.55 -16.06 -22.46
CA GLY A 81 1.40 -15.16 -23.60
C GLY A 81 1.87 -15.81 -24.91
N SER A 82 0.92 -15.95 -25.85
CA SER A 82 1.08 -16.21 -27.29
C SER A 82 1.69 -17.56 -27.74
N ASP A 83 0.85 -18.60 -27.81
CA ASP A 83 0.78 -19.54 -28.94
C ASP A 83 -0.51 -20.36 -28.82
N ALA A 84 -1.63 -19.77 -29.25
CA ALA A 84 -2.88 -20.48 -29.51
C ALA A 84 -3.58 -19.84 -30.72
N ASN A 85 -2.87 -19.83 -31.84
CA ASN A 85 -3.47 -19.70 -33.16
C ASN A 85 -2.66 -20.53 -34.17
N GLN A 86 -2.90 -21.84 -34.17
CA GLN A 86 -2.81 -22.74 -35.32
C GLN A 86 -3.84 -23.85 -35.12
#